data_AF-A0A5B8CJ78-F1
#
_entry.id   AF-A0A5B8CJ78-F1
#
_cell.length_a   1.000
_cell.length_b   1.000
_cell.length_c   1.000
_cell.angle_alpha   90.00
_cell.angle_beta   90.00
_cell.angle_gamma   90.00
#
_symmetry.space_group_name_H-M   'P 1'
#
loop_
_entity.id
_entity.type
_entity.pdbx_description
1 polymer ?
#
loop_
_entity_poly.entity_id
_entity_poly.type
_entity_poly.pdbx_seq_one_letter_code
_entity_poly.pdbx_strand_id
1 'polypeptide(L)'
;MGVRTYRGAPFPAAISTGHEAGVKLELFGGRLSVTGDYFRKDNNNYPLIDPAHPGFYIPGPGQKSEGFEINQSGKITPTLFLQSGFAYTTSRSATPLVSAPRYQANAWLLKSFTLGDRQQLDIGFGGNYQSNVNLVKTDSLTGITTYPKFPNKYVRFDAAVGYTYGPYKLNLTVNNLFDRFNIYTPLVANSLYQGVGREFRLVFTAALPKSR
;
A
#
# COMPACT_ATOMS: atom_id res chain seq x y z
N MET A 1 -29.82 -1.79 10.53
CA MET A 1 -30.10 -2.08 11.96
C MET A 1 -28.79 -1.97 12.73
N GLY A 2 -28.74 -1.22 13.82
CA GLY A 2 -27.52 -1.04 14.62
C GLY A 2 -27.22 -2.25 15.51
N VAL A 3 -25.94 -2.47 15.79
CA VAL A 3 -25.46 -3.47 16.74
C VAL A 3 -26.00 -3.12 18.14
N ARG A 4 -26.69 -4.04 18.81
CA ARG A 4 -27.29 -3.84 20.14
C ARG A 4 -26.98 -5.01 21.06
N THR A 5 -26.91 -4.73 22.37
CA THR A 5 -26.76 -5.76 23.41
C THR A 5 -28.13 -6.31 23.82
N TYR A 6 -28.18 -7.55 24.33
CA TYR A 6 -29.44 -8.21 24.74
C TYR A 6 -30.26 -7.38 25.74
N ARG A 7 -29.58 -6.67 26.65
CA ARG A 7 -30.23 -5.84 27.68
C ARG A 7 -30.75 -4.50 27.16
N GLY A 8 -30.77 -4.28 25.84
CA GLY A 8 -31.25 -3.03 25.23
C GLY A 8 -30.29 -1.85 25.37
N ALA A 9 -29.15 -2.02 26.03
CA ALA A 9 -28.12 -0.99 26.10
C ALA A 9 -27.45 -0.80 24.72
N PRO A 10 -27.09 0.44 24.34
CA PRO A 10 -26.29 0.69 23.16
C PRO A 10 -25.00 -0.14 23.21
N PHE A 11 -24.60 -0.70 22.06
CA PHE A 11 -23.32 -1.40 21.98
C PHE A 11 -22.18 -0.40 22.31
N PRO A 12 -21.20 -0.77 23.15
CA PRO A 12 -20.14 0.15 23.53
C PRO A 12 -19.39 0.64 22.29
N ALA A 13 -19.04 1.93 22.28
CA ALA A 13 -18.31 2.52 21.16
C ALA A 13 -17.00 1.78 20.91
N ALA A 14 -16.63 1.60 19.65
CA ALA A 14 -15.29 1.12 19.30
C ALA A 14 -14.26 2.17 19.74
N ILE A 15 -13.28 1.75 20.54
CA ILE A 15 -12.18 2.61 20.99
C ILE A 15 -10.91 2.14 20.29
N SER A 16 -10.16 3.09 19.75
CA SER A 16 -8.85 2.87 19.13
C SER A 16 -7.81 3.68 19.87
N THR A 17 -6.75 3.03 20.35
CA THR A 17 -5.58 3.70 20.94
C THR A 17 -4.35 3.38 20.11
N GLY A 18 -3.53 4.39 19.83
CA GLY A 18 -2.33 4.27 19.02
C GLY A 18 -1.13 4.88 19.72
N HIS A 19 0.01 4.21 19.63
CA HIS A 19 1.31 4.70 20.05
C HIS A 19 2.28 4.57 18.88
N GLU A 20 3.06 5.61 18.64
CA GLU A 20 4.05 5.65 17.58
C GLU A 20 5.29 6.38 18.07
N ALA A 21 6.46 5.86 17.70
CA ALA A 21 7.73 6.50 17.97
C ALA A 21 8.60 6.36 16.72
N GLY A 22 9.22 7.46 16.30
CA GLY A 22 10.00 7.47 15.07
C GLY A 22 11.18 8.42 15.11
N VAL A 23 12.05 8.23 14.14
CA VAL A 23 13.24 9.03 13.88
C VAL A 23 13.17 9.60 12.48
N LYS A 24 13.72 10.79 12.31
CA LYS A 24 13.85 11.46 11.03
C LYS A 24 15.28 11.93 10.84
N LEU A 25 15.85 11.60 9.68
CA LEU A 25 17.19 11.98 9.28
C LEU A 25 17.12 12.78 7.97
N GLU A 26 17.91 13.85 7.91
CA GLU A 26 18.08 14.65 6.71
C GLU A 26 19.50 14.46 6.19
N LEU A 27 19.62 13.83 5.02
CA LEU A 27 20.89 13.44 4.41
C LEU A 27 21.19 14.33 3.20
N PHE A 28 22.45 14.27 2.75
CA PHE A 28 22.93 14.99 1.56
C PHE A 28 22.67 16.50 1.59
N GLY A 29 22.77 17.12 2.76
CA GLY A 29 22.49 18.54 2.97
C GLY A 29 20.99 18.87 2.93
N GLY A 30 20.15 17.99 3.48
CA GLY A 30 18.69 18.15 3.49
C GLY A 30 18.00 17.85 2.16
N ARG A 31 18.67 17.16 1.25
CA ARG A 31 18.12 16.80 -0.06
C ARG A 31 17.38 15.47 -0.04
N LEU A 32 17.69 14.59 0.92
CA LEU A 32 17.03 13.30 1.10
C LEU A 32 16.54 13.20 2.54
N SER A 33 15.24 13.02 2.68
CA SER A 33 14.62 12.75 3.96
C SER A 33 14.46 11.24 4.14
N VAL A 34 14.84 10.74 5.31
CA VAL A 34 14.65 9.34 5.72
C VAL A 34 13.89 9.33 7.04
N THR A 35 12.74 8.66 7.08
CA THR A 35 11.98 8.44 8.30
C THR A 35 11.94 6.96 8.62
N GLY A 36 12.02 6.62 9.89
CA GLY A 36 11.76 5.28 10.38
C GLY A 36 10.90 5.36 11.62
N ASP A 37 9.88 4.52 11.71
CA ASP A 37 8.93 4.55 12.81
C ASP A 37 8.58 3.13 13.27
N TYR A 38 8.22 3.02 14.54
CA TYR A 38 7.54 1.87 15.11
C TYR A 38 6.18 2.32 15.59
N PHE A 39 5.14 1.57 15.20
CA PHE A 39 3.78 1.86 15.59
C PHE A 39 3.12 0.65 16.24
N ARG A 40 2.17 0.94 17.11
CA ARG A 40 1.23 -0.03 17.66
C ARG A 40 -0.15 0.60 17.81
N LYS A 41 -1.17 -0.12 17.38
CA LYS A 41 -2.58 0.24 17.46
C LYS A 41 -3.37 -0.88 18.11
N ASP A 42 -4.15 -0.54 19.11
CA ASP A 42 -5.07 -1.42 19.81
C ASP A 42 -6.51 -0.91 19.58
N ASN A 43 -7.31 -1.67 18.86
CA ASN A 43 -8.76 -1.46 18.70
C ASN A 43 -9.51 -2.39 19.66
N ASN A 44 -10.58 -1.90 20.28
CA ASN A 44 -11.41 -2.64 21.23
C ASN A 44 -12.89 -2.68 20.81
N ASN A 45 -13.68 -3.49 21.52
CA ASN A 45 -15.13 -3.62 21.36
C ASN A 45 -15.54 -4.07 19.95
N TYR A 46 -14.87 -5.10 19.41
CA TYR A 46 -15.33 -5.71 18.17
C TYR A 46 -16.63 -6.49 18.44
N PRO A 47 -17.71 -6.30 17.68
CA PRO A 47 -18.98 -6.95 17.95
C PRO A 47 -18.90 -8.45 17.65
N LEU A 48 -19.14 -9.27 18.67
CA LEU A 48 -19.32 -10.71 18.55
C LEU A 48 -20.78 -11.06 18.77
N ILE A 49 -21.30 -12.05 18.05
CA ILE A 49 -22.65 -12.58 18.28
C ILE A 49 -22.72 -13.13 19.71
N ASP A 50 -23.77 -12.77 20.44
CA ASP A 50 -24.05 -13.34 21.76
C ASP A 50 -24.54 -14.78 21.60
N PRO A 51 -23.77 -15.81 22.04
CA PRO A 51 -24.16 -17.20 21.88
C PRO A 51 -25.38 -17.58 22.73
N ALA A 52 -25.67 -16.83 23.80
CA ALA A 52 -26.84 -17.05 24.65
C ALA A 52 -28.09 -16.33 24.12
N HIS A 53 -27.94 -15.29 23.29
CA HIS A 53 -29.04 -14.46 22.80
C HIS A 53 -28.88 -14.15 21.29
N PRO A 54 -29.37 -15.03 20.39
CA PRO A 54 -29.28 -14.82 18.95
C PRO A 54 -29.88 -13.48 18.51
N GLY A 55 -29.16 -12.77 17.63
CA GLY A 55 -29.54 -11.44 17.15
C GLY A 55 -28.97 -10.28 17.98
N PHE A 56 -28.32 -10.57 19.10
CA PHE A 56 -27.62 -9.58 19.93
C PHE A 56 -26.10 -9.78 19.89
N TYR A 57 -25.38 -8.76 20.36
CA TYR A 57 -23.91 -8.74 20.33
C TYR A 57 -23.31 -8.43 21.69
N ILE A 58 -22.15 -9.02 21.95
CA ILE A 58 -21.28 -8.75 23.08
C ILE A 58 -19.94 -8.14 22.59
N PRO A 59 -19.32 -7.24 23.37
CA PRO A 59 -18.01 -6.71 23.03
C PRO A 59 -16.94 -7.80 23.15
N GLY A 60 -16.31 -8.14 22.03
CA GLY A 60 -15.20 -9.07 21.96
C GLY A 60 -13.82 -8.41 22.01
N PRO A 61 -12.76 -9.22 22.10
CA PRO A 61 -11.39 -8.74 21.93
C PRO A 61 -11.28 -8.09 20.54
N GLY A 62 -10.81 -6.84 20.52
CA GLY A 62 -10.64 -6.15 19.25
C GLY A 62 -9.34 -6.53 18.55
N GLN A 63 -8.88 -5.67 17.66
CA GLN A 63 -7.75 -5.92 16.78
C GLN A 63 -6.52 -5.17 17.26
N LYS A 64 -5.39 -5.85 17.34
CA LYS A 64 -4.08 -5.24 17.56
C LYS A 64 -3.27 -5.29 16.28
N SER A 65 -2.64 -4.19 15.90
CA SER A 65 -1.70 -4.14 14.79
C SER A 65 -0.45 -3.39 15.20
N GLU A 66 0.72 -3.92 14.90
CA GLU A 66 1.99 -3.28 15.21
C GLU A 66 3.00 -3.59 14.12
N GLY A 67 4.01 -2.73 14.01
CA GLY A 67 4.91 -2.77 12.88
C GLY A 67 5.96 -1.70 12.93
N PHE A 68 6.78 -1.70 11.88
CA PHE A 68 7.72 -0.62 11.62
C PHE A 68 7.68 -0.25 10.15
N GLU A 69 7.90 1.02 9.88
CA GLU A 69 8.00 1.56 8.53
C GLU A 69 9.32 2.31 8.34
N ILE A 70 9.80 2.30 7.10
CA ILE A 70 10.95 3.09 6.67
C ILE A 70 10.56 3.75 5.36
N ASN A 71 10.65 5.08 5.33
CA ASN A 71 10.36 5.87 4.13
C ASN A 71 11.54 6.75 3.77
N GLN A 72 11.81 6.87 2.47
CA GLN A 72 12.90 7.67 1.92
C GLN A 72 12.35 8.49 0.75
N SER A 73 12.64 9.79 0.71
CA SER A 73 12.21 10.65 -0.39
C SER A 73 13.14 11.82 -0.58
N GLY A 74 13.62 12.01 -1.81
CA GLY A 74 14.46 13.13 -2.17
C GLY A 74 15.60 12.80 -3.12
N LYS A 75 16.55 13.72 -3.23
CA LYS A 75 17.68 13.65 -4.16
C LYS A 75 18.92 13.09 -3.48
N ILE A 76 19.39 11.93 -3.94
CA ILE A 76 20.69 11.34 -3.57
C ILE A 76 21.83 12.16 -4.18
N THR A 77 21.66 12.57 -5.44
CA THR A 77 22.56 13.50 -6.16
C THR A 77 21.71 14.59 -6.83
N PRO A 78 22.29 15.70 -7.35
CA PRO A 78 21.49 16.74 -8.02
C PRO A 78 20.56 16.22 -9.13
N THR A 79 20.93 15.09 -9.73
CA THR A 79 20.25 14.46 -10.86
C THR A 79 19.63 13.09 -10.57
N LEU A 80 19.80 12.53 -9.36
CA LEU A 80 19.23 11.23 -8.98
C LEU A 80 18.26 11.41 -7.82
N PHE A 81 16.99 11.15 -8.09
CA PHE A 81 15.90 11.16 -7.12
C PHE A 81 15.51 9.72 -6.75
N LEU A 82 15.24 9.50 -5.47
CA LEU A 82 14.72 8.27 -4.90
C LEU A 82 13.45 8.58 -4.12
N GLN A 83 12.44 7.74 -4.31
CA GLN A 83 11.31 7.60 -3.40
C GLN A 83 11.12 6.12 -3.10
N SER A 84 11.10 5.72 -1.84
CA SER A 84 10.87 4.32 -1.47
C SER A 84 10.24 4.22 -0.09
N GLY A 85 9.43 3.19 0.10
CA GLY A 85 8.83 2.85 1.38
C GLY A 85 8.91 1.35 1.62
N PHE A 86 9.09 0.96 2.88
CA PHE A 86 8.97 -0.41 3.35
C PHE A 86 8.16 -0.42 4.63
N ALA A 87 7.21 -1.35 4.73
CA ALA A 87 6.41 -1.58 5.93
C ALA A 87 6.40 -3.07 6.29
N TYR A 88 6.65 -3.34 7.56
CA TYR A 88 6.35 -4.61 8.20
C TYR A 88 5.19 -4.43 9.16
N THR A 89 4.11 -5.19 8.98
CA THR A 89 2.94 -5.11 9.85
C THR A 89 2.48 -6.51 10.26
N THR A 90 2.36 -6.73 11.56
CA THR A 90 1.69 -7.90 12.10
C THR A 90 0.39 -7.48 12.78
N SER A 91 -0.55 -8.42 12.86
CA SER A 91 -1.82 -8.15 13.53
C SER A 91 -2.31 -9.39 14.28
N ARG A 92 -2.98 -9.15 15.40
CA ARG A 92 -3.64 -10.15 16.23
C ARG A 92 -5.11 -9.75 16.37
N SER A 93 -6.00 -10.67 16.04
CA SER A 93 -7.45 -10.51 16.07
C SER A 93 -8.11 -11.88 16.21
N ALA A 94 -9.39 -11.92 16.57
CA ALA A 94 -10.14 -13.17 16.72
C ALA A 94 -10.17 -13.99 15.41
N THR A 95 -10.27 -13.32 14.27
CA THR A 95 -10.10 -13.90 12.93
C THR A 95 -8.92 -13.23 12.22
N PRO A 96 -8.09 -13.96 11.46
CA PRO A 96 -7.01 -13.36 10.68
C PRO A 96 -7.53 -12.25 9.76
N LEU A 97 -6.82 -11.11 9.73
CA LEU A 97 -7.16 -10.02 8.84
C LEU A 97 -6.86 -10.38 7.39
N VAL A 98 -7.76 -10.00 6.51
CA VAL A 98 -7.56 -10.07 5.06
C VAL A 98 -7.24 -8.71 4.51
N SER A 99 -6.64 -8.67 3.32
CA SER A 99 -6.16 -7.42 2.74
C SER A 99 -5.15 -6.62 3.59
N ALA A 100 -4.44 -7.33 4.47
CA ALA A 100 -3.36 -6.80 5.30
C ALA A 100 -2.06 -7.56 4.99
N PRO A 101 -1.28 -7.15 3.96
CA PRO A 101 0.01 -7.78 3.69
C PRO A 101 0.98 -7.53 4.84
N ARG A 102 1.71 -8.57 5.25
CA ARG A 102 2.70 -8.44 6.33
C ARG A 102 3.93 -7.65 5.89
N TYR A 103 4.30 -7.78 4.63
CA TYR A 103 5.43 -7.08 4.03
C TYR A 103 4.93 -6.30 2.84
N GLN A 104 5.20 -5.00 2.81
CA GLN A 104 4.90 -4.11 1.70
C GLN A 104 6.15 -3.29 1.40
N ALA A 105 6.48 -3.15 0.13
CA ALA A 105 7.57 -2.27 -0.30
C ALA A 105 7.23 -1.60 -1.63
N ASN A 106 7.70 -0.37 -1.80
CA ASN A 106 7.73 0.33 -3.06
C ASN A 106 9.06 1.08 -3.22
N ALA A 107 9.50 1.25 -4.45
CA ALA A 107 10.64 2.08 -4.78
C ALA A 107 10.50 2.66 -6.17
N TRP A 108 10.96 3.90 -6.34
CA TRP A 108 11.03 4.62 -7.60
C TRP A 108 12.32 5.43 -7.63
N LEU A 109 13.12 5.19 -8.66
CA LEU A 109 14.33 5.93 -8.96
C LEU A 109 14.10 6.73 -10.24
N LEU A 110 14.55 7.99 -10.24
CA LEU A 110 14.53 8.86 -11.41
C LEU A 110 15.90 9.50 -11.58
N LYS A 111 16.54 9.24 -12.72
CA LYS A 111 17.80 9.84 -13.11
C LYS A 111 17.59 10.79 -14.28
N SER A 112 18.03 12.05 -14.11
CA SER A 112 17.99 13.07 -15.16
C SER A 112 19.38 13.29 -15.75
N PHE A 113 19.46 13.46 -17.07
CA PHE A 113 20.66 13.75 -17.82
C PHE A 113 20.44 15.02 -18.63
N THR A 114 21.27 16.03 -18.42
CA THR A 114 21.30 17.23 -19.27
C THR A 114 22.13 16.91 -20.51
N LEU A 115 21.50 16.94 -21.69
CA LEU A 115 22.16 16.60 -22.95
C LEU A 115 22.65 17.84 -23.73
N GLY A 116 22.15 19.01 -23.36
CA GLY A 116 22.52 20.29 -23.94
C GLY A 116 21.59 21.39 -23.47
N ASP A 117 21.75 22.58 -24.03
CA ASP A 117 20.86 23.70 -23.74
C ASP A 117 19.43 23.33 -24.13
N ARG A 118 18.54 23.31 -23.12
CA ARG A 118 17.12 22.97 -23.27
C ARG A 118 16.84 21.49 -23.60
N GLN A 119 17.82 20.59 -23.51
CA GLN A 119 17.66 19.16 -23.73
C GLN A 119 17.88 18.36 -22.43
N GLN A 120 16.89 17.55 -22.05
CA GLN A 120 16.98 16.67 -20.88
C GLN A 120 16.39 15.29 -21.18
N LEU A 121 17.11 14.24 -20.77
CA LEU A 121 16.65 12.86 -20.76
C LEU A 121 16.41 12.42 -19.31
N ASP A 122 15.22 11.89 -19.05
CA ASP A 122 14.83 11.32 -17.76
C ASP A 122 14.65 9.80 -17.91
N ILE A 123 15.31 9.02 -17.05
CA ILE A 123 15.12 7.56 -16.97
C ILE A 123 14.59 7.22 -15.59
N GLY A 124 13.42 6.61 -15.55
CA GLY A 124 12.74 6.16 -14.35
C GLY A 124 12.63 4.65 -14.28
N PHE A 125 12.82 4.08 -13.09
CA PHE A 125 12.59 2.66 -12.83
C PHE A 125 12.12 2.47 -11.39
N GLY A 126 11.16 1.57 -11.20
CA GLY A 126 10.67 1.27 -9.87
C GLY A 126 9.87 -0.01 -9.80
N GLY A 127 9.33 -0.28 -8.62
CA GLY A 127 8.52 -1.45 -8.41
C GLY A 127 7.77 -1.46 -7.08
N ASN A 128 6.90 -2.45 -6.96
CA ASN A 128 6.01 -2.68 -5.84
C ASN A 128 6.07 -4.16 -5.45
N TYR A 129 6.06 -4.42 -4.14
CA TYR A 129 6.12 -5.75 -3.57
C TYR A 129 5.10 -5.87 -2.43
N GLN A 130 4.33 -6.95 -2.41
CA GLN A 130 3.48 -7.32 -1.27
C GLN A 130 3.47 -8.84 -1.06
N SER A 131 3.44 -9.28 0.21
CA SER A 131 3.40 -10.72 0.51
C SER A 131 2.74 -11.04 1.86
N ASN A 132 2.52 -12.33 2.09
CA ASN A 132 1.99 -12.89 3.34
C ASN A 132 0.58 -12.41 3.73
N VAL A 133 -0.24 -12.17 2.71
CA VAL A 133 -1.66 -11.84 2.85
C VAL A 133 -2.45 -13.10 3.19
N ASN A 134 -3.44 -12.98 4.08
CA ASN A 134 -4.47 -14.00 4.24
C ASN A 134 -5.59 -13.82 3.21
N LEU A 135 -6.11 -14.94 2.68
CA LEU A 135 -7.36 -15.00 1.92
C LEU A 135 -8.55 -15.18 2.86
N VAL A 136 -9.76 -15.02 2.32
CA VAL A 136 -10.97 -15.63 2.90
C VAL A 136 -11.45 -16.72 1.93
N LYS A 137 -11.54 -17.94 2.42
CA LYS A 137 -12.12 -19.07 1.67
C LYS A 137 -13.27 -19.65 2.47
N THR A 138 -14.46 -19.67 1.87
CA THR A 138 -15.65 -20.31 2.46
C THR A 138 -16.02 -21.51 1.61
N ASP A 139 -16.03 -22.68 2.24
CA ASP A 139 -16.43 -23.92 1.60
C ASP A 139 -17.95 -23.93 1.37
N SER A 140 -18.38 -24.09 0.12
CA SER A 140 -19.79 -23.98 -0.25
C SER A 140 -20.65 -25.16 0.22
N LEU A 141 -20.04 -26.30 0.57
CA LEU A 141 -20.76 -27.50 1.00
C LEU A 141 -20.92 -27.54 2.52
N THR A 142 -19.89 -27.15 3.25
CA THR A 142 -19.84 -27.20 4.73
C THR A 142 -20.13 -25.85 5.39
N GLY A 143 -20.04 -24.74 4.65
CA GLY A 143 -20.15 -23.38 5.18
C GLY A 143 -18.92 -22.93 5.99
N ILE A 144 -17.90 -23.78 6.13
CA ILE A 144 -16.72 -23.49 6.95
C ILE A 144 -15.86 -22.42 6.27
N THR A 145 -15.52 -21.36 7.02
CA THR A 145 -14.63 -20.29 6.55
C THR A 145 -13.22 -20.47 7.11
N THR A 146 -12.23 -20.38 6.23
CA THR A 146 -10.80 -20.51 6.55
C THR A 146 -10.00 -19.34 5.96
N TYR A 147 -8.80 -19.12 6.50
CA TYR A 147 -7.94 -17.98 6.14
C TYR A 147 -6.54 -18.43 5.69
N PRO A 148 -6.43 -19.16 4.57
CA PRO A 148 -5.14 -19.63 4.08
C PRO A 148 -4.27 -18.45 3.64
N LYS A 149 -2.95 -18.62 3.72
CA LYS A 149 -2.01 -17.67 3.12
C LYS A 149 -2.14 -17.69 1.61
N PHE A 150 -2.14 -16.51 0.99
CA PHE A 150 -2.08 -16.42 -0.46
C PHE A 150 -0.72 -16.94 -0.93
N PRO A 151 -0.66 -17.96 -1.81
CA PRO A 151 0.59 -18.59 -2.20
C PRO A 151 1.49 -17.68 -3.04
N ASN A 152 0.89 -16.71 -3.74
CA ASN A 152 1.60 -15.80 -4.62
C ASN A 152 1.95 -14.49 -3.90
N LYS A 153 3.09 -13.92 -4.30
CA LYS A 153 3.53 -12.59 -3.91
C LYS A 153 3.17 -11.63 -5.03
N TYR A 154 2.70 -10.43 -4.68
CA TYR A 154 2.52 -9.36 -5.65
C TYR A 154 3.89 -8.74 -5.93
N VAL A 155 4.30 -8.73 -7.20
CA VAL A 155 5.55 -8.08 -7.65
C VAL A 155 5.29 -7.41 -8.98
N ARG A 156 5.50 -6.09 -9.03
CA ARG A 156 5.37 -5.29 -10.26
C ARG A 156 6.59 -4.40 -10.41
N PHE A 157 7.12 -4.32 -11.63
CA PHE A 157 8.15 -3.35 -11.99
C PHE A 157 7.64 -2.43 -13.07
N ASP A 158 7.97 -1.16 -12.96
CA ASP A 158 7.52 -0.09 -13.84
C ASP A 158 8.75 0.68 -14.32
N ALA A 159 8.73 1.17 -15.56
CA ALA A 159 9.81 1.96 -16.14
C ALA A 159 9.25 3.18 -16.87
N ALA A 160 10.06 4.24 -16.96
CA ALA A 160 9.71 5.43 -17.73
C ALA A 160 10.94 5.99 -18.44
N VAL A 161 10.72 6.54 -19.63
CA VAL A 161 11.70 7.37 -20.33
C VAL A 161 11.02 8.67 -20.77
N GLY A 162 11.63 9.79 -20.42
CA GLY A 162 11.16 11.12 -20.77
C GLY A 162 12.22 11.88 -21.53
N TYR A 163 11.85 12.55 -22.62
CA TYR A 163 12.73 13.45 -23.34
C TYR A 163 12.10 14.84 -23.41
N THR A 164 12.87 15.85 -23.01
CA THR A 164 12.46 17.25 -23.00
C THR A 164 13.30 18.03 -23.99
N TYR A 165 12.65 18.80 -24.87
CA TYR A 165 13.29 19.73 -25.80
C TYR A 165 12.55 21.08 -25.76
N GLY A 166 13.16 22.07 -25.10
CA GLY A 166 12.54 23.39 -24.95
C GLY A 166 11.19 23.31 -24.21
N PRO A 167 10.07 23.77 -24.82
CA PRO A 167 8.75 23.72 -24.18
C PRO A 167 8.06 22.36 -24.32
N TYR A 168 8.67 21.40 -25.03
CA TYR A 168 8.06 20.11 -25.34
C TYR A 168 8.66 19.00 -24.49
N LYS A 169 7.81 18.08 -24.04
CA LYS A 169 8.22 16.84 -23.36
C LYS A 169 7.44 15.66 -23.90
N LEU A 170 8.13 14.58 -24.23
CA LEU A 170 7.55 13.28 -24.55
C LEU A 170 7.93 12.30 -23.43
N ASN A 171 6.95 11.59 -22.87
CA ASN A 171 7.17 10.61 -21.81
C ASN A 171 6.46 9.30 -22.14
N LEU A 172 7.23 8.23 -22.19
CA LEU A 172 6.74 6.87 -22.28
C LEU A 172 6.89 6.19 -20.91
N THR A 173 5.78 5.73 -20.34
CA THR A 173 5.74 4.89 -19.15
C THR A 173 5.31 3.48 -19.54
N VAL A 174 5.97 2.46 -19.01
CA VAL A 174 5.57 1.05 -19.11
C VAL A 174 5.31 0.53 -17.70
N ASN A 175 4.05 0.30 -17.37
CA ASN A 175 3.67 -0.35 -16.13
C ASN A 175 3.69 -1.86 -16.32
N ASN A 176 4.07 -2.61 -15.27
CA ASN A 176 4.22 -4.05 -15.33
C ASN A 176 5.16 -4.48 -16.48
N LEU A 177 6.37 -3.94 -16.47
CA LEU A 177 7.42 -4.09 -17.50
C LEU A 177 7.67 -5.56 -17.90
N PHE A 178 7.55 -6.49 -16.96
CA PHE A 178 7.79 -7.92 -17.20
C PHE A 178 6.50 -8.72 -17.47
N ASP A 179 5.36 -8.06 -17.65
CA ASP A 179 4.04 -8.66 -17.87
C ASP A 179 3.70 -9.79 -16.88
N ARG A 180 3.92 -9.51 -15.59
CA ARG A 180 3.64 -10.45 -14.52
C ARG A 180 2.14 -10.56 -14.31
N PHE A 181 1.64 -11.78 -14.26
CA PHE A 181 0.29 -12.05 -13.77
C PHE A 181 0.26 -11.83 -12.26
N ASN A 182 -0.35 -10.72 -11.86
CA ASN A 182 -0.52 -10.34 -10.46
C ASN A 182 -1.99 -10.45 -10.07
N ILE A 183 -2.24 -10.84 -8.83
CA ILE A 183 -3.57 -10.83 -8.23
C ILE A 183 -3.54 -9.79 -7.12
N TYR A 184 -4.50 -8.87 -7.15
CA TYR A 184 -4.71 -7.91 -6.07
C TYR A 184 -5.20 -8.61 -4.83
N THR A 185 -4.89 -7.97 -3.72
CA THR A 185 -5.24 -8.46 -2.40
C THR A 185 -6.77 -8.58 -2.25
N PRO A 186 -7.31 -9.77 -1.97
CA PRO A 186 -8.74 -9.98 -2.01
C PRO A 186 -9.43 -9.52 -0.72
N LEU A 187 -10.57 -8.86 -0.89
CA LEU A 187 -11.39 -8.30 0.19
C LEU A 187 -12.60 -9.17 0.54
N VAL A 188 -13.00 -10.09 -0.34
CA VAL A 188 -14.24 -10.88 -0.23
C VAL A 188 -13.91 -12.36 -0.36
N ALA A 189 -14.68 -13.20 0.34
CA ALA A 189 -14.57 -14.65 0.26
C ALA A 189 -14.67 -15.15 -1.19
N ASN A 190 -13.78 -16.07 -1.54
CA ASN A 190 -13.78 -16.78 -2.83
C ASN A 190 -13.65 -15.85 -4.07
N SER A 191 -13.21 -14.60 -3.90
CA SER A 191 -12.99 -13.65 -5.00
C SER A 191 -11.51 -13.32 -5.13
N LEU A 192 -10.99 -13.35 -6.35
CA LEU A 192 -9.64 -12.88 -6.70
C LEU A 192 -9.75 -11.86 -7.83
N TYR A 193 -9.04 -10.76 -7.71
CA TYR A 193 -9.03 -9.70 -8.72
C TYR A 193 -7.69 -9.68 -9.42
N GLN A 194 -7.70 -9.86 -10.74
CA GLN A 194 -6.50 -9.77 -11.53
C GLN A 194 -6.01 -8.32 -11.60
N GLY A 195 -4.70 -8.14 -11.43
CA GLY A 195 -4.01 -6.89 -11.72
C GLY A 195 -3.86 -6.66 -13.22
N VAL A 196 -3.79 -5.40 -13.62
CA VAL A 196 -3.61 -5.03 -15.02
C VAL A 196 -2.31 -5.66 -15.56
N GLY A 197 -2.37 -6.21 -16.78
CA GLY A 197 -1.20 -6.69 -17.51
C GLY A 197 -0.23 -5.56 -17.86
N ARG A 198 0.69 -5.80 -18.79
CA ARG A 198 1.58 -4.73 -19.27
C ARG A 198 0.78 -3.58 -19.90
N GLU A 199 1.05 -2.36 -19.44
CA GLU A 199 0.39 -1.15 -19.91
C GLU A 199 1.43 -0.14 -20.40
N PHE A 200 1.15 0.47 -21.56
CA PHE A 200 1.98 1.53 -22.14
C PHE A 200 1.21 2.84 -22.08
N ARG A 201 1.86 3.89 -21.58
CA ARG A 201 1.32 5.25 -21.57
C ARG A 201 2.30 6.21 -22.21
N LEU A 202 1.91 6.79 -23.33
CA LEU A 202 2.65 7.86 -23.99
C LEU A 202 1.97 9.20 -23.72
N VAL A 203 2.73 10.17 -23.22
CA VAL A 203 2.24 11.51 -22.93
C VAL A 203 3.14 12.51 -23.64
N PHE A 204 2.53 13.36 -24.47
CA PHE A 204 3.16 14.57 -24.98
C PHE A 204 2.67 15.76 -24.15
N THR A 205 3.59 16.65 -23.78
CA THR A 205 3.32 17.88 -23.05
C THR A 205 3.96 19.04 -23.78
N ALA A 206 3.19 20.11 -24.02
CA ALA A 206 3.69 21.37 -24.56
C ALA A 206 3.33 22.50 -23.58
N ALA A 207 4.34 23.19 -23.07
CA ALA A 207 4.12 24.40 -22.28
C ALA A 207 3.80 25.57 -23.21
N LEU A 208 2.57 26.07 -23.16
CA LEU A 208 2.18 27.26 -23.92
C LEU A 208 2.80 28.52 -23.31
N PRO A 209 3.14 29.53 -24.12
CA PRO A 209 3.56 30.83 -23.61
C PRO A 209 2.46 31.42 -22.72
N LYS A 210 2.82 32.08 -21.61
CA LYS A 210 1.86 32.91 -20.87
C LYS A 210 1.41 34.05 -21.81
N SER A 211 0.11 34.18 -22.05
CA SER A 211 -0.45 35.38 -22.67
C SER A 211 -0.16 36.57 -21.75
N ARG A 212 0.37 37.65 -22.32
CA ARG A 212 0.60 38.91 -21.61
C ARG A 212 -0.71 39.60 -21.29
#